data_AF-A0A417YD28-F1
#
_entry.id   AF-A0A417YD28-F1
#
_cell.length_a   1.000
_cell.length_b   1.000
_cell.length_c   1.000
_cell.angle_alpha   90.00
_cell.angle_beta   90.00
_cell.angle_gamma   90.00
#
_symmetry.space_group_name_H-M   'P 1'
#
loop_
_entity.id
_entity.type
_entity.pdbx_description
1 polymer ?
#
loop_
_entity_poly.entity_id
_entity_poly.type
_entity_poly.pdbx_seq_one_letter_code
_entity_poly.pdbx_strand_id
1 'polypeptide(L)'
;MKKSYKILPVSALSALIAVTAFVTPTFAQEATSQEVNSEEESSEIEIDAPNKAPEELEIVKKIDEPTDEDPGAITVANGATVKEMLRAIAAPDGSDQTYKVTDEDGKVKKGKRELATGDQLRVTAEDGTTATYEIYEKESSEIEIDAPNKAPEELEIVKKIDEPTDEEAGAITVANGATVKEMLRAIAAPDGSDQTYKVTDEDGKVKKGKRELATGDQLIVTAEDETTATYEIYEKESSEIEIDAPNKAPEELEIIKKIDEPTDEETGEITVANDATVKEMLRAIAAPDGSNQTYKVTNEDGEVKKGKRELATGDQLTVTAEDGTTATYDIIVKE
;
A
#
# COMPACT_ATOMS: atom_id res chain seq x y z
N MET A 1 -33.04 -52.11 15.78
CA MET A 1 -33.69 -51.21 16.76
C MET A 1 -33.73 -49.82 16.18
N LYS A 2 -34.91 -49.37 15.72
CA LYS A 2 -35.12 -48.03 15.13
C LYS A 2 -35.50 -47.06 16.25
N LYS A 3 -34.76 -45.96 16.41
CA LYS A 3 -35.14 -44.85 17.30
C LYS A 3 -35.74 -43.74 16.46
N SER A 4 -37.04 -43.53 16.62
CA SER A 4 -37.80 -42.40 16.07
C SER A 4 -37.75 -41.26 17.08
N TYR A 5 -37.30 -40.08 16.67
CA TYR A 5 -37.42 -38.85 17.46
C TYR A 5 -38.71 -38.11 17.09
N LYS A 6 -39.38 -37.64 18.14
CA LYS A 6 -40.74 -37.10 18.17
C LYS A 6 -40.66 -35.58 18.14
N ILE A 7 -41.31 -34.95 17.17
CA ILE A 7 -41.48 -33.50 17.05
C ILE A 7 -42.54 -33.07 18.06
N LEU A 8 -42.28 -31.98 18.81
CA LEU A 8 -43.28 -31.25 19.59
C LEU A 8 -43.36 -29.80 19.05
N PRO A 9 -44.55 -29.28 18.72
CA PRO A 9 -44.78 -27.86 18.52
C PRO A 9 -45.35 -27.23 19.80
N VAL A 10 -44.86 -26.05 20.18
CA VAL A 10 -45.53 -25.16 21.15
C VAL A 10 -45.37 -23.72 20.65
N SER A 11 -46.38 -23.18 19.99
CA SER A 11 -47.37 -22.21 20.51
C SER A 11 -46.79 -20.86 20.98
N ALA A 12 -47.02 -19.86 20.13
CA ALA A 12 -47.56 -18.53 20.43
C ALA A 12 -47.45 -17.97 21.87
N LEU A 13 -46.85 -16.78 21.98
CA LEU A 13 -47.29 -15.76 22.92
C LEU A 13 -47.20 -14.37 22.26
N SER A 14 -48.36 -13.77 22.04
CA SER A 14 -48.53 -12.34 21.73
C SER A 14 -48.83 -11.60 23.03
N ALA A 15 -48.19 -10.45 23.26
CA ALA A 15 -48.77 -9.27 23.92
C ALA A 15 -47.76 -8.09 23.79
N LEU A 16 -48.05 -6.94 23.16
CA LEU A 16 -48.99 -5.84 23.45
C LEU A 16 -48.40 -4.73 24.37
N ILE A 17 -48.37 -3.50 23.83
CA ILE A 17 -48.45 -2.15 24.45
C ILE A 17 -47.21 -1.58 25.16
N ALA A 18 -46.64 -0.49 24.63
CA ALA A 18 -46.88 0.88 25.14
C ALA A 18 -46.27 1.96 24.23
N VAL A 19 -47.15 2.81 23.71
CA VAL A 19 -46.87 4.11 23.10
C VAL A 19 -46.72 5.13 24.23
N THR A 20 -45.66 5.93 24.21
CA THR A 20 -45.59 7.19 24.96
C THR A 20 -45.14 8.30 24.03
N ALA A 21 -46.05 9.24 23.80
CA ALA A 21 -45.82 10.52 23.18
C ALA A 21 -45.32 11.54 24.22
N PHE A 22 -44.35 12.37 23.86
CA PHE A 22 -44.01 13.63 24.50
C PHE A 22 -43.74 14.64 23.36
N VAL A 23 -44.71 15.47 23.01
CA VAL A 23 -44.89 16.88 23.44
C VAL A 23 -43.65 17.74 23.14
N THR A 24 -43.77 18.52 22.06
CA THR A 24 -42.90 19.64 21.68
C THR A 24 -43.19 20.88 22.53
N PRO A 25 -42.18 21.74 22.76
CA PRO A 25 -42.43 23.15 22.98
C PRO A 25 -42.03 23.98 21.74
N THR A 26 -43.03 24.66 21.20
CA THR A 26 -42.92 25.80 20.29
C THR A 26 -42.23 26.96 21.02
N PHE A 27 -41.10 27.44 20.49
CA PHE A 27 -40.55 28.75 20.87
C PHE A 27 -40.59 29.69 19.68
N ALA A 28 -41.16 30.87 19.97
CA ALA A 28 -41.46 31.94 19.06
C ALA A 28 -40.19 32.66 18.57
N GLN A 29 -40.27 33.09 17.33
CA GLN A 29 -39.30 33.88 16.60
C GLN A 29 -39.61 35.37 16.86
N GLU A 30 -38.71 36.10 17.52
CA GLU A 30 -38.66 37.57 17.46
C GLU A 30 -37.47 37.97 16.58
N ALA A 31 -37.80 38.63 15.48
CA ALA A 31 -36.86 39.21 14.54
C ALA A 31 -36.42 40.59 15.06
N THR A 32 -35.13 40.73 15.33
CA THR A 32 -34.48 42.03 15.51
C THR A 32 -33.47 42.18 14.38
N SER A 33 -33.82 42.96 13.37
CA SER A 33 -32.91 43.37 12.31
C SER A 33 -31.88 44.35 12.89
N GLN A 34 -30.62 43.95 12.91
CA GLN A 34 -29.49 44.84 13.14
C GLN A 34 -28.67 44.86 11.85
N GLU A 35 -28.79 45.94 11.08
CA GLU A 35 -27.88 46.28 10.00
C GLU A 35 -26.49 46.51 10.61
N VAL A 36 -25.56 45.59 10.33
CA VAL A 36 -24.14 45.81 10.52
C VAL A 36 -23.52 45.88 9.14
N ASN A 37 -23.17 47.10 8.74
CA ASN A 37 -22.23 47.37 7.67
C ASN A 37 -20.86 46.88 8.16
N SER A 38 -20.38 45.76 7.61
CA SER A 38 -18.98 45.38 7.69
C SER A 38 -18.50 45.06 6.28
N GLU A 39 -17.60 45.90 5.79
CA GLU A 39 -16.74 45.64 4.65
C GLU A 39 -15.91 44.38 4.99
N GLU A 40 -16.30 43.24 4.44
CA GLU A 40 -15.45 42.04 4.50
C GLU A 40 -14.42 42.14 3.38
N GLU A 41 -13.22 42.57 3.75
CA GLU A 41 -12.03 42.20 3.00
C GLU A 41 -11.85 40.69 3.12
N SER A 42 -11.97 40.00 1.98
CA SER A 42 -11.64 38.59 1.84
C SER A 42 -10.15 38.40 2.13
N SER A 43 -9.82 37.98 3.35
CA SER A 43 -8.52 37.37 3.62
C SER A 43 -8.64 35.89 3.25
N GLU A 44 -8.08 35.54 2.10
CA GLU A 44 -7.69 34.17 1.80
C GLU A 44 -6.77 33.69 2.92
N ILE A 45 -7.25 32.77 3.75
CA ILE A 45 -6.40 32.00 4.65
C ILE A 45 -6.00 30.77 3.83
N GLU A 46 -4.83 30.84 3.19
CA GLU A 46 -4.09 29.66 2.75
C GLU A 46 -3.74 28.85 4.00
N ILE A 47 -4.42 27.72 4.18
CA ILE A 47 -4.01 26.70 5.13
C ILE A 47 -3.02 25.80 4.38
N ASP A 48 -1.73 26.14 4.45
CA ASP A 48 -0.65 25.21 4.13
C ASP A 48 -0.66 24.10 5.18
N ALA A 49 -1.24 22.95 4.85
CA ALA A 49 -1.10 21.74 5.62
C ALA A 49 0.20 21.02 5.21
N PRO A 50 1.21 20.91 6.08
CA PRO A 50 2.47 20.25 5.77
C PRO A 50 2.31 18.76 6.03
N ASN A 51 1.97 17.96 5.01
CA ASN A 51 1.90 16.51 5.17
C ASN A 51 2.51 15.80 3.96
N LYS A 52 3.76 15.35 4.12
CA LYS A 52 4.48 14.47 3.20
C LYS A 52 4.68 13.10 3.86
N ALA A 53 4.29 12.05 3.14
CA ALA A 53 4.64 10.66 3.44
C ALA A 53 6.10 10.35 3.04
N PRO A 54 6.78 9.39 3.70
CA PRO A 54 8.22 9.14 3.51
C PRO A 54 8.53 8.66 2.09
N GLU A 55 9.67 9.11 1.57
CA GLU A 55 10.25 8.65 0.30
C GLU A 55 10.61 7.17 0.39
N GLU A 56 10.43 6.39 -0.69
CA GLU A 56 11.05 5.07 -0.81
C GLU A 56 12.56 5.23 -0.55
N LEU A 57 13.06 4.62 0.54
CA LEU A 57 14.47 4.73 0.91
C LEU A 57 15.34 4.18 -0.22
N GLU A 58 15.99 5.06 -0.96
CA GLU A 58 17.00 4.72 -1.97
C GLU A 58 18.18 4.03 -1.27
N ILE A 59 18.17 2.69 -1.26
CA ILE A 59 19.12 1.88 -0.49
C ILE A 59 20.54 2.01 -1.03
N VAL A 60 20.70 2.17 -2.36
CA VAL A 60 21.98 2.42 -3.03
C VAL A 60 21.88 3.77 -3.73
N LYS A 61 22.61 4.76 -3.22
CA LYS A 61 22.56 6.16 -3.70
C LYS A 61 23.50 6.42 -4.86
N LYS A 62 24.60 5.68 -4.94
CA LYS A 62 25.66 5.88 -5.93
C LYS A 62 26.53 4.64 -6.05
N ILE A 63 26.94 4.33 -7.28
CA ILE A 63 27.98 3.36 -7.60
C ILE A 63 29.01 4.08 -8.47
N ASP A 64 30.24 4.20 -7.98
CA ASP A 64 31.39 4.67 -8.72
C ASP A 64 32.16 3.47 -9.28
N GLU A 65 32.41 3.47 -10.58
CA GLU A 65 33.14 2.39 -11.25
C GLU A 65 34.60 2.34 -10.77
N PRO A 66 35.17 1.14 -10.56
CA PRO A 66 36.57 0.99 -10.19
C PRO A 66 37.47 1.45 -11.34
N THR A 67 38.62 2.03 -11.01
CA THR A 67 39.71 2.32 -11.95
C THR A 67 40.94 1.47 -11.59
N ASP A 68 41.97 1.51 -12.43
CA ASP A 68 43.24 0.83 -12.14
C ASP A 68 43.95 1.40 -10.88
N GLU A 69 43.62 2.63 -10.49
CA GLU A 69 44.25 3.34 -9.38
C GLU A 69 43.40 3.37 -8.11
N ASP A 70 42.07 3.37 -8.24
CA ASP A 70 41.13 3.47 -7.11
C ASP A 70 40.04 2.40 -7.18
N PRO A 71 39.74 1.69 -6.05
CA PRO A 71 38.59 0.80 -5.98
C PRO A 71 37.30 1.59 -6.21
N GLY A 72 36.29 0.93 -6.77
CA GLY A 72 34.97 1.54 -6.94
C GLY A 72 34.36 1.84 -5.57
N ALA A 73 33.36 2.71 -5.51
CA ALA A 73 32.67 3.05 -4.26
C ALA A 73 31.17 2.80 -4.40
N ILE A 74 30.54 2.30 -3.34
CA ILE A 74 29.09 2.16 -3.25
C ILE A 74 28.62 2.93 -2.04
N THR A 75 27.72 3.89 -2.24
CA THR A 75 27.09 4.60 -1.13
C THR A 75 25.74 3.99 -0.81
N VAL A 76 25.53 3.59 0.45
CA VAL A 76 24.27 3.02 0.94
C VAL A 76 23.59 3.91 1.97
N ALA A 77 22.27 3.74 2.12
CA ALA A 77 21.50 4.37 3.19
C ALA A 77 21.95 3.85 4.57
N ASN A 78 21.83 4.70 5.59
CA ASN A 78 22.10 4.33 6.98
C ASN A 78 21.19 3.15 7.40
N GLY A 79 21.77 2.11 8.01
CA GLY A 79 21.06 0.91 8.43
C GLY A 79 20.75 -0.10 7.30
N ALA A 80 21.19 0.15 6.06
CA ALA A 80 20.99 -0.79 4.96
C ALA A 80 21.63 -2.16 5.26
N THR A 81 20.93 -3.26 4.96
CA THR A 81 21.47 -4.62 5.13
C THR A 81 22.11 -5.16 3.86
N VAL A 82 23.00 -6.17 4.01
CA VAL A 82 23.59 -6.90 2.87
C VAL A 82 22.51 -7.40 1.90
N LYS A 83 21.41 -7.96 2.42
CA LYS A 83 20.32 -8.50 1.58
C LYS A 83 19.64 -7.42 0.74
N GLU A 84 19.47 -6.23 1.30
CA GLU A 84 18.82 -5.10 0.62
C GLU A 84 19.71 -4.51 -0.46
N MET A 85 20.98 -4.24 -0.15
CA MET A 85 21.96 -3.80 -1.15
C MET A 85 22.09 -4.81 -2.30
N LEU A 86 22.19 -6.11 -1.99
CA LEU A 86 22.28 -7.16 -3.03
C LEU A 86 21.01 -7.29 -3.90
N ARG A 87 19.85 -6.84 -3.42
CA ARG A 87 18.62 -6.79 -4.22
C ARG A 87 18.57 -5.55 -5.11
N ALA A 88 19.19 -4.46 -4.66
CA ALA A 88 19.24 -3.19 -5.38
C ALA A 88 20.27 -3.21 -6.52
N ILE A 89 21.37 -3.95 -6.37
CA ILE A 89 22.35 -4.12 -7.43
C ILE A 89 21.90 -5.20 -8.43
N ALA A 90 21.98 -4.88 -9.72
CA ALA A 90 21.78 -5.82 -10.82
C ALA A 90 22.84 -5.56 -11.89
N ALA A 91 23.32 -6.63 -12.54
CA ALA A 91 24.20 -6.49 -13.69
C ALA A 91 23.45 -5.72 -14.81
N PRO A 92 24.03 -4.64 -15.36
CA PRO A 92 23.35 -3.82 -16.37
C PRO A 92 23.13 -4.58 -17.69
N ASP A 93 24.01 -5.55 -17.98
CA ASP A 93 23.93 -6.42 -19.15
C ASP A 93 23.13 -7.71 -18.89
N GLY A 94 22.60 -7.88 -17.66
CA GLY A 94 21.89 -9.09 -17.26
C GLY A 94 22.76 -10.34 -17.10
N SER A 95 24.09 -10.20 -17.11
CA SER A 95 25.01 -11.32 -16.88
C SER A 95 24.88 -11.90 -15.46
N ASP A 96 25.19 -13.19 -15.33
CA ASP A 96 25.26 -13.82 -14.02
C ASP A 96 26.50 -13.31 -13.28
N GLN A 97 26.28 -12.72 -12.11
CA GLN A 97 27.34 -12.22 -11.23
C GLN A 97 27.24 -12.89 -9.87
N THR A 98 28.40 -13.11 -9.25
CA THR A 98 28.46 -13.55 -7.85
C THR A 98 28.99 -12.44 -6.97
N TYR A 99 28.35 -12.28 -5.81
CA TYR A 99 28.61 -11.19 -4.88
C TYR A 99 29.11 -11.73 -3.54
N LYS A 100 30.13 -11.10 -2.99
CA LYS A 100 30.65 -11.38 -1.65
C LYS A 100 30.85 -10.08 -0.90
N VAL A 101 30.16 -9.90 0.22
CA VAL A 101 30.36 -8.76 1.13
C VAL A 101 31.24 -9.17 2.31
N THR A 102 32.25 -8.37 2.63
CA THR A 102 33.11 -8.53 3.81
C THR A 102 33.13 -7.24 4.63
N ASP A 103 33.37 -7.33 5.93
CA ASP A 103 33.75 -6.16 6.75
C ASP A 103 35.18 -5.70 6.44
N GLU A 104 35.60 -4.61 7.07
CA GLU A 104 36.94 -4.01 6.95
C GLU A 104 38.06 -5.01 7.33
N ASP A 105 37.77 -5.96 8.22
CA ASP A 105 38.68 -7.05 8.61
C ASP A 105 38.69 -8.24 7.62
N GLY A 106 37.89 -8.18 6.54
CA GLY A 106 37.78 -9.22 5.52
C GLY A 106 36.89 -10.41 5.91
N LYS A 107 36.12 -10.32 7.00
CA LYS A 107 35.18 -11.36 7.45
C LYS A 107 33.84 -11.20 6.74
N VAL A 108 33.29 -12.34 6.31
CA VAL A 108 32.11 -12.36 5.43
C VAL A 108 30.83 -11.91 6.14
N LYS A 109 30.10 -10.97 5.53
CA LYS A 109 28.75 -10.50 5.91
C LYS A 109 27.71 -11.09 4.94
N LYS A 110 26.52 -11.43 5.47
CA LYS A 110 25.41 -12.05 4.71
C LYS A 110 24.06 -11.69 5.33
N GLY A 111 23.01 -11.77 4.52
CA GLY A 111 21.62 -11.73 4.99
C GLY A 111 21.25 -10.37 5.59
N LYS A 112 20.66 -10.38 6.78
CA LYS A 112 20.18 -9.18 7.49
C LYS A 112 21.28 -8.44 8.29
N ARG A 113 22.56 -8.68 8.02
CA ARG A 113 23.61 -7.90 8.68
C ARG A 113 23.66 -6.52 8.05
N GLU A 114 23.62 -5.49 8.90
CA GLU A 114 23.80 -4.08 8.53
C GLU A 114 25.15 -3.87 7.86
N LEU A 115 25.18 -3.00 6.86
CA LEU A 115 26.39 -2.51 6.22
C LEU A 115 26.99 -1.38 7.06
N ALA A 116 28.30 -1.20 6.96
CA ALA A 116 29.01 -0.11 7.61
C ALA A 116 30.04 0.48 6.65
N THR A 117 30.40 1.74 6.86
CA THR A 117 31.53 2.35 6.15
C THR A 117 32.80 1.51 6.33
N GLY A 118 33.47 1.18 5.23
CA GLY A 118 34.67 0.32 5.21
C GLY A 118 34.38 -1.15 4.89
N ASP A 119 33.11 -1.57 4.85
CA ASP A 119 32.76 -2.86 4.26
C ASP A 119 33.16 -2.91 2.77
N GLN A 120 33.37 -4.10 2.23
CA GLN A 120 33.76 -4.31 0.85
C GLN A 120 32.78 -5.23 0.13
N LEU A 121 32.32 -4.82 -1.06
CA LEU A 121 31.62 -5.68 -2.01
C LEU A 121 32.60 -6.17 -3.08
N ARG A 122 32.82 -7.48 -3.14
CA ARG A 122 33.50 -8.12 -4.27
C ARG A 122 32.48 -8.69 -5.25
N VAL A 123 32.58 -8.25 -6.50
CA VAL A 123 31.78 -8.73 -7.64
C VAL A 123 32.66 -9.63 -8.49
N THR A 124 32.14 -10.78 -8.91
CA THR A 124 32.79 -11.67 -9.88
C THR A 124 31.84 -11.86 -11.05
N ALA A 125 32.25 -11.40 -12.23
CA ALA A 125 31.52 -11.55 -13.47
C ALA A 125 31.58 -13.01 -13.99
N GLU A 126 30.73 -13.34 -14.95
CA GLU A 126 30.64 -14.68 -15.55
C GLU A 126 31.97 -15.15 -16.18
N ASP A 127 32.74 -14.21 -16.73
CA ASP A 127 34.07 -14.47 -17.32
C ASP A 127 35.17 -14.70 -16.26
N GLY A 128 34.84 -14.58 -14.97
CA GLY A 128 35.75 -14.72 -13.84
C GLY A 128 36.49 -13.44 -13.45
N THR A 129 36.28 -12.33 -14.16
CA THR A 129 36.83 -11.03 -13.81
C THR A 129 36.24 -10.55 -12.48
N THR A 130 37.08 -9.99 -11.60
CA THR A 130 36.61 -9.53 -10.29
C THR A 130 36.90 -8.06 -10.05
N ALA A 131 35.90 -7.35 -9.54
CA ALA A 131 35.99 -5.97 -9.06
C ALA A 131 35.70 -5.91 -7.56
N THR A 132 36.32 -4.97 -6.86
CA THR A 132 36.05 -4.71 -5.43
C THR A 132 35.62 -3.27 -5.27
N TYR A 133 34.55 -3.08 -4.51
CA TYR A 133 33.98 -1.79 -4.19
C TYR A 133 34.02 -1.58 -2.68
N GLU A 134 34.42 -0.40 -2.26
CA GLU A 134 34.30 0.03 -0.87
C GLU A 134 32.89 0.59 -0.62
N ILE A 135 32.30 0.21 0.51
CA ILE A 135 30.97 0.62 0.90
C ILE A 135 31.08 1.79 1.87
N TYR A 136 30.33 2.84 1.58
CA TYR A 136 30.20 4.03 2.41
C TYR A 136 28.75 4.14 2.88
N GLU A 137 28.59 4.23 4.19
CA GLU A 137 27.30 4.59 4.77
C GLU A 137 27.18 6.10 4.76
N LYS A 138 26.17 6.62 4.06
CA LYS A 138 25.87 8.04 4.05
C LYS A 138 24.64 8.27 4.90
N GLU A 139 24.85 8.87 6.07
CA GLU A 139 23.77 9.55 6.80
C GLU A 139 23.01 10.39 5.78
N SER A 140 21.70 10.22 5.70
CA SER A 140 20.86 11.09 4.90
C SER A 140 21.03 12.50 5.45
N SER A 141 21.99 13.25 4.90
CA SER A 141 22.09 14.69 5.13
C SER A 141 20.75 15.26 4.76
N GLU A 142 20.07 15.87 5.73
CA GLU A 142 18.84 16.63 5.54
C GLU A 142 19.06 17.56 4.35
N ILE A 143 18.47 17.23 3.21
CA ILE A 143 18.46 18.13 2.07
C ILE A 143 17.38 19.15 2.41
N GLU A 144 17.79 20.34 2.86
CA GLU A 144 16.92 21.51 2.82
C GLU A 144 16.65 21.82 1.34
N ILE A 145 15.49 21.37 0.83
CA ILE A 145 14.99 21.74 -0.49
C ILE A 145 14.10 22.97 -0.32
N ASP A 146 14.63 24.14 -0.70
CA ASP A 146 13.84 25.35 -0.89
C ASP A 146 13.41 25.43 -2.38
N ALA A 147 12.10 25.50 -2.62
CA ALA A 147 11.36 25.58 -3.91
C ALA A 147 11.25 24.31 -4.80
N PRO A 148 10.34 24.27 -5.79
CA PRO A 148 8.89 24.46 -5.77
C PRO A 148 8.12 23.24 -6.35
N ASN A 149 6.83 23.17 -6.03
CA ASN A 149 5.79 22.24 -6.50
C ASN A 149 5.93 21.67 -7.93
N LYS A 150 5.89 20.33 -8.04
CA LYS A 150 4.89 19.55 -8.81
C LYS A 150 5.10 18.06 -8.51
N ALA A 151 4.01 17.32 -8.27
CA ALA A 151 4.06 15.87 -8.13
C ALA A 151 4.75 15.24 -9.37
N PRO A 152 5.62 14.21 -9.22
CA PRO A 152 5.72 13.23 -10.28
C PRO A 152 4.34 12.57 -10.34
N GLU A 153 3.65 12.70 -11.47
CA GLU A 153 2.47 11.89 -11.76
C GLU A 153 2.85 10.45 -11.40
N GLU A 154 2.05 9.79 -10.54
CA GLU A 154 2.12 8.34 -10.42
C GLU A 154 2.18 7.83 -11.86
N LEU A 155 3.24 7.09 -12.22
CA LEU A 155 3.16 6.31 -13.45
C LEU A 155 2.07 5.30 -13.16
N GLU A 156 0.83 5.64 -13.52
CA GLU A 156 -0.31 4.74 -13.59
C GLU A 156 0.10 3.66 -14.59
N ILE A 157 0.76 2.61 -14.08
CA ILE A 157 1.20 1.47 -14.88
C ILE A 157 -0.02 0.82 -15.51
N VAL A 158 -1.15 0.81 -14.80
CA VAL A 158 -2.47 0.41 -15.30
C VAL A 158 -3.38 1.64 -15.26
N LYS A 159 -3.71 2.19 -16.44
CA LYS A 159 -4.54 3.40 -16.59
C LYS A 159 -6.04 3.10 -16.55
N LYS A 160 -6.41 1.88 -16.95
CA LYS A 160 -7.81 1.46 -17.07
C LYS A 160 -7.91 -0.06 -17.12
N ILE A 161 -8.91 -0.61 -16.44
CA ILE A 161 -9.34 -2.00 -16.60
C ILE A 161 -10.82 -1.95 -16.99
N ASP A 162 -11.14 -2.44 -18.18
CA ASP A 162 -12.50 -2.67 -18.63
C ASP A 162 -12.86 -4.14 -18.33
N GLU A 163 -13.92 -4.34 -17.54
CA GLU A 163 -14.40 -5.69 -17.21
C GLU A 163 -14.92 -6.41 -18.47
N PRO A 164 -14.64 -7.72 -18.63
CA PRO A 164 -15.19 -8.49 -19.73
C PRO A 164 -16.72 -8.53 -19.62
N THR A 165 -17.39 -8.48 -20.77
CA THR A 165 -18.83 -8.75 -20.89
C THR A 165 -19.05 -10.08 -21.62
N ASP A 166 -20.28 -10.57 -21.68
CA ASP A 166 -20.61 -11.78 -22.45
C ASP A 166 -20.31 -11.63 -23.95
N GLU A 167 -20.16 -10.40 -24.45
CA GLU A 167 -19.96 -10.09 -25.87
C GLU A 167 -18.54 -9.60 -26.20
N GLU A 168 -17.78 -9.08 -25.23
CA GLU A 168 -16.46 -8.47 -25.44
C GLU A 168 -15.46 -8.90 -24.35
N ALA A 169 -14.23 -9.24 -24.78
CA ALA A 169 -13.13 -9.48 -23.86
C ALA A 169 -12.79 -8.20 -23.09
N GLY A 170 -12.35 -8.35 -21.83
CA GLY A 170 -11.91 -7.20 -21.03
C GLY A 170 -10.66 -6.56 -21.64
N ALA A 171 -10.40 -5.30 -21.29
CA ALA A 171 -9.22 -4.59 -21.78
C ALA A 171 -8.43 -3.99 -20.62
N ILE A 172 -7.10 -3.99 -20.72
CA ILE A 172 -6.20 -3.36 -19.76
C ILE A 172 -5.32 -2.37 -20.51
N THR A 173 -5.37 -1.10 -20.14
CA THR A 173 -4.46 -0.10 -20.71
C THR A 173 -3.27 0.09 -19.78
N VAL A 174 -2.06 -0.06 -20.31
CA VAL A 174 -0.81 0.13 -19.56
C VAL A 174 0.02 1.31 -20.09
N ALA A 175 0.90 1.82 -19.23
CA ALA A 175 1.90 2.81 -19.63
C ALA A 175 2.89 2.24 -20.65
N ASN A 176 3.40 3.11 -21.54
CA ASN A 176 4.43 2.71 -22.50
C ASN A 176 5.70 2.23 -21.77
N GLY A 177 6.24 1.09 -22.20
CA GLY A 177 7.39 0.45 -21.59
C GLY A 177 7.11 -0.31 -20.30
N ALA A 178 5.85 -0.42 -19.87
CA ALA A 178 5.49 -1.20 -18.68
C ALA A 178 5.89 -2.68 -18.85
N THR A 179 6.44 -3.29 -17.82
CA THR A 179 6.81 -4.71 -17.82
C THR A 179 5.70 -5.58 -17.21
N VAL A 180 5.73 -6.88 -17.53
CA VAL A 180 4.83 -7.88 -16.91
C VAL A 180 4.86 -7.81 -15.38
N LYS A 181 6.06 -7.67 -14.79
CA LYS A 181 6.22 -7.61 -13.33
C LYS A 181 5.56 -6.38 -12.73
N GLU A 182 5.64 -5.23 -13.39
CA GLU A 182 5.05 -3.98 -12.93
C GLU A 182 3.52 -4.03 -13.00
N MET A 183 2.96 -4.45 -14.14
CA MET A 183 1.51 -4.63 -14.29
C MET A 183 0.95 -5.61 -13.26
N LEU A 184 1.59 -6.76 -13.06
CA LEU A 184 1.11 -7.75 -12.09
C LEU A 184 1.20 -7.29 -10.62
N ARG A 185 2.05 -6.31 -10.31
CA ARG A 185 2.08 -5.69 -8.97
C ARG A 185 0.93 -4.70 -8.78
N ALA A 186 0.48 -4.06 -9.86
CA ALA A 186 -0.60 -3.09 -9.85
C ALA A 186 -2.00 -3.73 -9.83
N ILE A 187 -2.13 -4.98 -10.26
CA ILE A 187 -3.41 -5.70 -10.29
C ILE A 187 -3.63 -6.44 -8.98
N ALA A 188 -4.80 -6.24 -8.37
CA ALA A 188 -5.26 -7.00 -7.21
C ALA A 188 -6.71 -7.41 -7.39
N ALA A 189 -7.06 -8.62 -6.92
CA ALA A 189 -8.45 -9.06 -6.87
C ALA A 189 -9.27 -8.09 -5.99
N PRO A 190 -10.38 -7.52 -6.51
CA PRO A 190 -11.19 -6.55 -5.75
C PRO A 190 -11.74 -7.19 -4.47
N ASP A 191 -12.17 -8.43 -4.58
CA ASP A 191 -12.68 -9.24 -3.49
C ASP A 191 -11.56 -9.88 -2.64
N GLY A 192 -10.29 -9.77 -3.04
CA GLY A 192 -9.15 -10.41 -2.36
C GLY A 192 -9.16 -11.93 -2.38
N SER A 193 -9.88 -12.55 -3.31
CA SER A 193 -9.69 -13.97 -3.63
C SER A 193 -8.25 -14.21 -4.13
N ASP A 194 -7.78 -15.44 -3.95
CA ASP A 194 -6.53 -15.86 -4.58
C ASP A 194 -6.76 -15.99 -6.09
N GLN A 195 -5.90 -15.33 -6.88
CA GLN A 195 -5.93 -15.38 -8.33
C GLN A 195 -4.56 -15.77 -8.85
N THR A 196 -4.54 -16.48 -9.98
CA THR A 196 -3.30 -16.74 -10.71
C THR A 196 -3.32 -16.00 -12.05
N TYR A 197 -2.17 -15.44 -12.41
CA TYR A 197 -2.04 -14.58 -13.57
C TYR A 197 -1.05 -15.17 -14.58
N LYS A 198 -1.40 -15.11 -15.86
CA LYS A 198 -0.55 -15.52 -16.97
C LYS A 198 -0.63 -14.47 -18.08
N VAL A 199 0.52 -13.92 -18.47
CA VAL A 199 0.59 -13.01 -19.63
C VAL A 199 1.12 -13.76 -20.84
N THR A 200 0.51 -13.59 -22.00
CA THR A 200 0.97 -14.11 -23.29
C THR A 200 1.09 -13.00 -24.33
N ASP A 201 1.96 -13.17 -25.32
CA ASP A 201 1.95 -12.33 -26.53
C ASP A 201 0.79 -12.70 -27.46
N GLU A 202 0.66 -11.97 -28.58
CA GLU A 202 -0.35 -12.21 -29.63
C GLU A 202 -0.28 -13.61 -30.24
N ASP A 203 0.89 -14.26 -30.20
CA ASP A 203 1.11 -15.64 -30.65
C ASP A 203 0.76 -16.68 -29.57
N GLY A 204 0.38 -16.26 -28.36
CA GLY A 204 0.10 -17.13 -27.22
C GLY A 204 1.34 -17.62 -26.46
N LYS A 205 2.54 -17.07 -26.71
CA LYS A 205 3.77 -17.41 -25.96
C LYS A 205 3.79 -16.65 -24.65
N VAL A 206 4.21 -17.34 -23.58
CA VAL A 206 4.18 -16.78 -22.23
C VAL A 206 5.25 -15.70 -22.03
N LYS A 207 4.84 -14.54 -21.50
CA LYS A 207 5.71 -13.44 -21.03
C LYS A 207 5.78 -13.45 -19.50
N LYS A 208 6.94 -13.12 -18.94
CA LYS A 208 7.21 -13.11 -17.48
C LYS A 208 8.26 -12.06 -17.12
N GLY A 209 8.26 -11.65 -15.86
CA GLY A 209 9.34 -10.85 -15.27
C GLY A 209 9.47 -9.46 -15.91
N LYS A 210 10.69 -9.10 -16.30
CA LYS A 210 11.03 -7.78 -16.86
C LYS A 210 10.74 -7.63 -18.36
N ARG A 211 10.00 -8.57 -18.97
CA ARG A 211 9.61 -8.42 -20.39
C ARG A 211 8.58 -7.29 -20.50
N GLU A 212 8.85 -6.34 -21.38
CA GLU A 212 7.95 -5.24 -21.74
C GLU A 212 6.63 -5.79 -22.29
N LEU A 213 5.54 -5.12 -21.95
CA LEU A 213 4.20 -5.35 -22.50
C LEU A 213 4.08 -4.65 -23.84
N ALA A 214 3.27 -5.21 -24.72
CA ALA A 214 2.96 -4.62 -26.01
C ALA A 214 1.45 -4.69 -26.27
N THR A 215 0.95 -3.78 -27.10
CA THR A 215 -0.44 -3.85 -27.57
C THR A 215 -0.71 -5.20 -28.26
N GLY A 216 -1.77 -5.89 -27.85
CA GLY A 216 -2.14 -7.23 -28.34
C GLY A 216 -1.66 -8.38 -27.46
N ASP A 217 -0.82 -8.12 -26.45
CA ASP A 217 -0.60 -9.08 -25.37
C ASP A 217 -1.92 -9.40 -24.64
N GLN A 218 -1.99 -10.55 -24.00
CA GLN A 218 -3.16 -11.00 -23.25
C GLN A 218 -2.81 -11.30 -21.79
N LEU A 219 -3.60 -10.78 -20.86
CA LEU A 219 -3.61 -11.22 -19.47
C LEU A 219 -4.73 -12.25 -19.26
N ILE A 220 -4.35 -13.45 -18.84
CA ILE A 220 -5.28 -14.50 -18.43
C ILE A 220 -5.29 -14.53 -16.90
N VAL A 221 -6.45 -14.28 -16.32
CA VAL A 221 -6.72 -14.33 -14.88
C VAL A 221 -7.49 -15.61 -14.59
N THR A 222 -7.01 -16.42 -13.66
CA THR A 222 -7.73 -17.61 -13.16
C THR A 222 -8.10 -17.38 -11.72
N ALA A 223 -9.40 -17.37 -11.43
CA ALA A 223 -9.95 -17.25 -10.08
C ALA A 223 -9.76 -18.55 -9.27
N GLU A 224 -10.03 -18.47 -7.97
CA GLU A 224 -9.94 -19.61 -7.04
C GLU A 224 -10.88 -20.77 -7.43
N ASP A 225 -12.02 -20.48 -8.04
CA ASP A 225 -12.99 -21.47 -8.53
C ASP A 225 -12.64 -22.06 -9.92
N GLU A 226 -11.41 -21.82 -10.39
CA GLU A 226 -10.87 -22.23 -11.69
C GLU A 226 -11.52 -21.56 -12.91
N THR A 227 -12.40 -20.56 -12.71
CA THR A 227 -12.91 -19.76 -13.82
C THR A 227 -11.82 -18.85 -14.38
N THR A 228 -11.80 -18.67 -15.70
CA THR A 228 -10.78 -17.88 -16.39
C THR A 228 -11.39 -16.71 -17.13
N ALA A 229 -10.79 -15.53 -17.01
CA ALA A 229 -11.06 -14.36 -17.83
C ALA A 229 -9.79 -13.95 -18.61
N THR A 230 -9.98 -13.49 -19.84
CA THR A 230 -8.88 -12.99 -20.68
C THR A 230 -9.09 -11.51 -20.96
N TYR A 231 -8.03 -10.75 -20.79
CA TYR A 231 -7.98 -9.31 -21.04
C TYR A 231 -6.96 -9.00 -22.12
N GLU A 232 -7.31 -8.18 -23.08
CA GLU A 232 -6.38 -7.64 -24.08
C GLU A 232 -5.63 -6.44 -23.49
N ILE A 233 -4.32 -6.39 -23.71
CA ILE A 233 -3.46 -5.33 -23.20
C ILE A 233 -3.22 -4.30 -24.30
N TYR A 234 -3.42 -3.03 -23.96
CA TYR A 234 -3.14 -1.88 -24.82
C TYR A 234 -2.07 -1.01 -24.20
N GLU A 235 -1.04 -0.70 -24.98
CA GLU A 235 -0.01 0.24 -24.58
C GLU A 235 -0.46 1.65 -24.98
N LYS A 236 -0.48 2.58 -24.02
CA LYS A 236 -0.81 3.98 -24.30
C LYS A 236 0.38 4.86 -23.99
N GLU A 237 0.94 5.48 -25.04
CA GLU A 237 1.96 6.52 -24.91
C GLU A 237 1.47 7.55 -23.88
N SER A 238 2.35 7.93 -22.96
CA SER A 238 2.12 9.05 -22.06
C SER A 238 2.17 10.33 -22.89
N SER A 239 1.13 10.61 -23.68
CA SER A 239 0.86 11.98 -24.08
C SER A 239 0.51 12.74 -22.82
N GLU A 240 1.12 13.90 -22.59
CA GLU A 240 0.67 14.89 -21.61
C GLU A 240 -0.85 15.06 -21.78
N ILE A 241 -1.64 14.54 -20.84
CA ILE A 241 -3.10 14.70 -20.85
C ILE A 241 -3.40 15.82 -19.86
N GLU A 242 -3.81 16.99 -20.38
CA GLU A 242 -4.69 17.88 -19.63
C GLU A 242 -5.96 17.09 -19.32
N ILE A 243 -6.11 16.70 -18.05
CA ILE A 243 -7.28 15.98 -17.56
C ILE A 243 -8.43 16.98 -17.46
N ASP A 244 -9.23 17.09 -18.52
CA ASP A 244 -10.57 17.66 -18.44
C ASP A 244 -11.56 16.50 -18.21
N ALA A 245 -11.55 15.96 -16.99
CA ALA A 245 -12.44 14.88 -16.58
C ALA A 245 -13.56 15.44 -15.68
N PRO A 246 -14.84 15.11 -15.95
CA PRO A 246 -15.87 15.17 -14.92
C PRO A 246 -15.69 13.99 -13.98
N ASN A 247 -14.54 13.91 -13.31
CA ASN A 247 -14.25 12.90 -12.31
C ASN A 247 -14.73 13.45 -10.96
N LYS A 248 -16.04 13.37 -10.72
CA LYS A 248 -16.50 13.34 -9.34
C LYS A 248 -16.04 11.99 -8.81
N ALA A 249 -14.92 11.97 -8.09
CA ALA A 249 -14.50 10.82 -7.31
C ALA A 249 -15.75 10.24 -6.61
N PRO A 250 -15.92 8.90 -6.55
CA PRO A 250 -16.76 8.38 -5.48
C PRO A 250 -16.18 9.00 -4.21
N GLU A 251 -17.00 9.79 -3.52
CA GLU A 251 -16.60 10.49 -2.30
C GLU A 251 -15.73 9.53 -1.49
N GLU A 252 -14.48 9.94 -1.20
CA GLU A 252 -13.54 9.15 -0.42
C GLU A 252 -14.33 8.51 0.72
N LEU A 253 -14.47 7.19 0.70
CA LEU A 253 -14.89 6.50 1.91
C LEU A 253 -13.71 6.72 2.86
N GLU A 254 -13.81 7.78 3.69
CA GLU A 254 -12.94 8.01 4.84
C GLU A 254 -13.11 6.81 5.78
N ILE A 255 -12.44 5.70 5.44
CA ILE A 255 -12.52 4.44 6.18
C ILE A 255 -11.94 4.66 7.57
N ILE A 256 -10.92 5.51 7.70
CA ILE A 256 -10.36 5.96 8.98
C ILE A 256 -10.57 7.47 9.08
N LYS A 257 -11.30 7.89 10.11
CA LYS A 257 -11.63 9.31 10.35
C LYS A 257 -10.68 9.97 11.32
N LYS A 258 -10.14 9.19 12.26
CA LYS A 258 -9.26 9.69 13.32
C LYS A 258 -8.47 8.53 13.91
N ILE A 259 -7.21 8.79 14.21
CA ILE A 259 -6.35 7.94 15.03
C ILE A 259 -5.84 8.84 16.16
N ASP A 260 -6.14 8.46 17.40
CA ASP A 260 -5.56 9.07 18.59
C ASP A 260 -4.42 8.18 19.08
N GLU A 261 -3.22 8.75 19.20
CA GLU A 261 -2.04 8.02 19.67
C GLU A 261 -2.22 7.56 21.12
N PRO A 262 -1.84 6.31 21.47
CA PRO A 262 -1.85 5.85 22.84
C PRO A 262 -0.87 6.69 23.66
N THR A 263 -1.28 7.06 24.87
CA THR A 263 -0.35 7.59 25.88
C THR A 263 0.17 6.43 26.74
N ASP A 264 1.23 6.65 27.51
CA ASP A 264 1.85 5.60 28.35
C ASP A 264 0.88 4.89 29.34
N GLU A 265 -0.34 5.41 29.53
CA GLU A 265 -1.35 4.89 30.45
C GLU A 265 -2.70 4.53 29.80
N GLU A 266 -2.91 4.82 28.50
CA GLU A 266 -4.22 4.64 27.83
C GLU A 266 -4.10 3.96 26.45
N THR A 267 -5.07 3.12 26.11
CA THR A 267 -5.22 2.59 24.75
C THR A 267 -5.52 3.74 23.78
N GLY A 268 -4.94 3.69 22.58
CA GLY A 268 -5.27 4.65 21.53
C GLY A 268 -6.67 4.41 20.99
N GLU A 269 -7.24 5.35 20.24
CA GLU A 269 -8.56 5.18 19.60
C GLU A 269 -8.43 5.26 18.08
N ILE A 270 -9.12 4.38 17.36
CA ILE A 270 -9.25 4.44 15.89
C ILE A 270 -10.73 4.52 15.54
N THR A 271 -11.14 5.61 14.92
CA THR A 271 -12.51 5.75 14.42
C THR A 271 -12.58 5.30 12.96
N VAL A 272 -13.44 4.32 12.67
CA VAL A 272 -13.68 3.80 11.32
C VAL A 272 -15.08 4.12 10.80
N ALA A 273 -15.26 4.08 9.48
CA ALA A 273 -16.57 4.19 8.84
C ALA A 273 -17.51 3.01 9.20
N ASN A 274 -18.82 3.25 9.15
CA ASN A 274 -19.81 2.19 9.26
C ASN A 274 -19.58 1.11 8.19
N ASP A 275 -19.82 -0.15 8.55
CA ASP A 275 -19.63 -1.33 7.69
C ASP A 275 -18.17 -1.59 7.22
N ALA A 276 -17.18 -0.85 7.75
CA ALA A 276 -15.78 -1.08 7.43
C ALA A 276 -15.33 -2.49 7.84
N THR A 277 -14.58 -3.17 6.98
CA THR A 277 -14.01 -4.49 7.27
C THR A 277 -12.57 -4.41 7.77
N VAL A 278 -12.10 -5.47 8.43
CA VAL A 278 -10.70 -5.60 8.86
C VAL A 278 -9.74 -5.36 7.69
N LYS A 279 -10.02 -5.93 6.51
CA LYS A 279 -9.16 -5.77 5.32
C LYS A 279 -9.07 -4.32 4.85
N GLU A 280 -10.17 -3.59 4.88
CA GLU A 280 -10.23 -2.18 4.46
C GLU A 280 -9.47 -1.29 5.43
N MET A 281 -9.70 -1.44 6.74
CA MET A 281 -8.94 -0.71 7.76
C MET A 281 -7.44 -1.02 7.68
N LEU A 282 -7.06 -2.30 7.54
CA LEU A 282 -5.65 -2.69 7.44
C LEU A 282 -4.96 -2.16 6.16
N ARG A 283 -5.70 -1.91 5.09
CA ARG A 283 -5.17 -1.26 3.88
C ARG A 283 -4.99 0.25 4.07
N ALA A 284 -5.83 0.86 4.89
CA ALA A 284 -5.81 2.29 5.17
C ALA A 284 -4.76 2.69 6.21
N ILE A 285 -4.30 1.75 7.05
CA ILE A 285 -3.16 1.98 7.95
C ILE A 285 -1.85 1.62 7.25
N ALA A 286 -0.94 2.58 7.20
CA ALA A 286 0.44 2.39 6.79
C ALA A 286 1.35 2.96 7.88
N ALA A 287 2.48 2.30 8.12
CA ALA A 287 3.49 2.83 9.02
C ALA A 287 4.05 4.14 8.42
N PRO A 288 3.96 5.29 9.12
CA PRO A 288 4.37 6.58 8.57
C PRO A 288 5.88 6.66 8.35
N ASP A 289 6.65 5.76 8.93
CA ASP A 289 8.11 5.64 8.79
C ASP A 289 8.52 4.52 7.82
N GLY A 290 7.55 3.83 7.19
CA GLY A 290 7.80 2.68 6.33
C GLY A 290 8.30 1.41 7.06
N SER A 291 8.29 1.40 8.40
CA SER A 291 8.73 0.24 9.19
C SER A 291 7.84 -0.99 8.98
N ASN A 292 8.43 -2.18 9.17
CA ASN A 292 7.67 -3.42 9.10
C ASN A 292 6.82 -3.58 10.37
N GLN A 293 5.53 -3.36 10.25
CA GLN A 293 4.57 -3.58 11.34
C GLN A 293 3.75 -4.84 11.11
N THR A 294 3.37 -5.51 12.19
CA THR A 294 2.39 -6.59 12.15
C THR A 294 1.13 -6.18 12.90
N TYR A 295 -0.02 -6.52 12.32
CA TYR A 295 -1.33 -6.09 12.79
C TYR A 295 -2.18 -7.28 13.20
N LYS A 296 -2.88 -7.15 14.33
CA LYS A 296 -3.83 -8.14 14.82
C LYS A 296 -5.07 -7.43 15.30
N VAL A 297 -6.22 -7.78 14.72
CA VAL A 297 -7.53 -7.29 15.19
C VAL A 297 -8.20 -8.37 16.02
N THR A 298 -8.72 -8.03 17.19
CA THR A 298 -9.52 -8.91 18.05
C THR A 298 -10.87 -8.28 18.39
N ASN A 299 -11.90 -9.09 18.64
CA ASN A 299 -13.15 -8.59 19.24
C ASN A 299 -13.00 -8.39 20.76
N GLU A 300 -14.06 -7.92 21.41
CA GLU A 300 -14.14 -7.71 22.87
C GLU A 300 -13.85 -9.00 23.68
N ASP A 301 -14.16 -10.17 23.12
CA ASP A 301 -13.86 -11.49 23.72
C ASP A 301 -12.39 -11.94 23.51
N GLY A 302 -11.60 -11.17 22.76
CA GLY A 302 -10.20 -11.48 22.42
C GLY A 302 -10.02 -12.46 21.24
N GLU A 303 -11.08 -12.80 20.52
CA GLU A 303 -11.03 -13.63 19.32
C GLU A 303 -10.51 -12.84 18.11
N VAL A 304 -9.62 -13.46 17.32
CA VAL A 304 -8.99 -12.78 16.17
C VAL A 304 -9.96 -12.62 15.00
N LYS A 305 -10.07 -11.40 14.48
CA LYS A 305 -10.79 -11.04 13.24
C LYS A 305 -9.80 -10.86 12.08
N LYS A 306 -10.20 -11.27 10.87
CA LYS A 306 -9.36 -11.22 9.65
C LYS A 306 -10.23 -11.01 8.40
N GLY A 307 -9.62 -10.51 7.34
CA GLY A 307 -10.21 -10.44 6.01
C GLY A 307 -11.46 -9.58 5.96
N LYS A 308 -12.55 -10.09 5.37
CA LYS A 308 -13.81 -9.38 5.14
C LYS A 308 -14.75 -9.31 6.36
N ARG A 309 -14.27 -9.63 7.57
CA ARG A 309 -15.11 -9.48 8.77
C ARG A 309 -15.31 -8.00 9.05
N GLU A 310 -16.56 -7.59 9.21
CA GLU A 310 -16.96 -6.23 9.62
C GLU A 310 -16.36 -5.90 10.98
N LEU A 311 -15.93 -4.65 11.14
CA LEU A 311 -15.48 -4.09 12.41
C LEU A 311 -16.69 -3.70 13.25
N ALA A 312 -16.54 -3.76 14.57
CA ALA A 312 -17.53 -3.33 15.53
C ALA A 312 -16.86 -2.46 16.61
N THR A 313 -17.61 -1.50 17.16
CA THR A 313 -17.16 -0.73 18.31
C THR A 313 -16.81 -1.67 19.46
N GLY A 314 -15.60 -1.55 20.00
CA GLY A 314 -15.05 -2.45 21.03
C GLY A 314 -14.13 -3.56 20.49
N ASP A 315 -13.97 -3.68 19.18
CA ASP A 315 -12.83 -4.41 18.62
C ASP A 315 -11.52 -3.69 18.99
N GLN A 316 -10.42 -4.44 19.04
CA GLN A 316 -9.09 -3.91 19.34
C GLN A 316 -8.11 -4.19 18.21
N LEU A 317 -7.33 -3.20 17.80
CA LEU A 317 -6.17 -3.35 16.93
C LEU A 317 -4.90 -3.38 17.79
N THR A 318 -4.17 -4.49 17.77
CA THR A 318 -2.80 -4.55 18.26
C THR A 318 -1.83 -4.35 17.10
N VAL A 319 -0.97 -3.34 17.22
CA VAL A 319 0.14 -3.06 16.30
C VAL A 319 1.43 -3.51 16.98
N THR A 320 2.24 -4.30 16.30
CA THR A 320 3.59 -4.69 16.77
C THR A 320 4.63 -4.13 15.81
N ALA A 321 5.48 -3.24 16.31
CA ALA A 321 6.59 -2.67 15.56
C ALA A 321 7.72 -3.70 15.35
N GLU A 322 8.67 -3.34 14.48
CA GLU A 322 9.79 -4.23 14.12
C GLU A 322 10.70 -4.57 15.31
N ASP A 323 10.84 -3.65 16.27
CA ASP A 323 11.58 -3.86 17.52
C ASP A 323 10.84 -4.75 18.54
N GLY A 324 9.60 -5.15 18.23
CA GLY A 324 8.74 -5.97 19.06
C GLY A 324 7.92 -5.19 20.09
N THR A 325 7.99 -3.86 20.10
CA THR A 325 7.10 -3.03 20.90
C THR A 325 5.67 -3.13 20.38
N THR A 326 4.70 -3.08 21.29
CA THR A 326 3.29 -3.27 20.95
C THR A 326 2.45 -2.10 21.44
N ALA A 327 1.57 -1.60 20.58
CA ALA A 327 0.53 -0.64 20.91
C ALA A 327 -0.85 -1.28 20.67
N THR A 328 -1.84 -0.89 21.48
CA THR A 328 -3.23 -1.36 21.31
C THR A 328 -4.16 -0.16 21.16
N TYR A 329 -5.09 -0.28 20.22
CA TYR A 329 -6.06 0.74 19.88
C TYR A 329 -7.46 0.16 19.97
N ASP A 330 -8.37 0.87 20.61
CA ASP A 330 -9.80 0.55 20.59
C ASP A 330 -10.42 1.09 19.29
N ILE A 331 -11.18 0.25 18.62
CA ILE A 331 -11.85 0.58 17.37
C ILE A 331 -13.24 1.09 17.69
N ILE A 332 -13.57 2.26 17.15
CA ILE A 332 -14.89 2.90 17.25
C ILE A 332 -15.49 2.96 15.85
N VAL A 333 -16.60 2.28 15.63
CA VAL A 333 -17.34 2.37 14.36
C VAL A 333 -18.30 3.55 14.48
N LYS A 334 -18.16 4.52 13.57
CA LYS A 334 -19.04 5.68 13.53
C LYS A 334 -20.39 5.29 12.95
N GLU A 335 -21.45 5.48 13.74
CA GLU A 335 -22.85 5.35 13.30
C GLU A 335 -23.21 6.34 12.18
#